data_AF-A0A1M6RBR4-F1
#
_entry.id   AF-A0A1M6RBR4-F1
#
_cell.length_a   1.000
_cell.length_b   1.000
_cell.length_c   1.000
_cell.angle_alpha   90.00
_cell.angle_beta   90.00
_cell.angle_gamma   90.00
#
_symmetry.space_group_name_H-M   'P 1'
#
loop_
_entity.id
_entity.type
_entity.pdbx_description
1 polymer ?
#
loop_
_entity_poly.entity_id
_entity_poly.type
_entity_poly.pdbx_seq_one_letter_code
_entity_poly.pdbx_strand_id
1 'polypeptide(L)'
;WIIEPFFRDCKRNLGLNGYQVRSQKSITRYLIIMLVAYTYSKLCSGVALSFNTGFKKIQNNLRKTQVINIYNAAIQGEPINKIFEYLKIA
;
A
#
# COMPACT_ATOMS: atom_id res chain seq x y z
N TRP A 1 12.82 14.26 17.60
CA TRP A 1 11.49 14.02 18.22
C TRP A 1 10.84 12.79 17.61
N ILE A 2 10.14 11.95 18.39
CA ILE A 2 9.57 10.66 17.93
C ILE A 2 8.55 10.80 16.79
N ILE A 3 7.87 11.96 16.72
CA ILE A 3 6.86 12.26 15.69
C ILE A 3 7.45 12.43 14.29
N GLU A 4 8.71 12.84 14.17
CA GLU A 4 9.34 13.13 12.88
C GLU A 4 9.73 11.86 12.11
N PRO A 5 10.36 10.84 12.73
CA PRO A 5 10.52 9.51 12.12
C PRO A 5 9.18 8.89 11.72
N PHE A 6 8.13 9.05 12.53
CA PHE A 6 6.80 8.53 12.22
C PHE A 6 6.26 9.08 10.89
N PHE A 7 6.28 10.40 10.70
CA PHE A 7 5.80 11.01 9.47
C PHE A 7 6.70 10.71 8.27
N ARG A 8 8.02 10.60 8.48
CA ARG A 8 8.97 10.19 7.44
C ARG A 8 8.68 8.78 6.93
N ASP A 9 8.46 7.84 7.84
CA ASP A 9 8.09 6.46 7.50
C ASP A 9 6.75 6.38 6.80
N CYS A 10 5.75 7.16 7.25
CA CYS A 10 4.45 7.23 6.59
C CYS A 10 4.57 7.70 5.14
N LYS A 11 5.31 8.79 4.89
CA LYS A 11 5.54 9.30 3.53
C LYS A 11 6.27 8.26 2.67
N ARG A 12 7.29 7.60 3.20
CA ARG A 12 8.04 6.58 2.47
C ARG A 12 7.15 5.41 2.08
N ASN A 13 6.39 4.88 3.02
CA ASN A 13 5.53 3.72 2.80
C ASN A 13 4.40 4.04 1.81
N LEU A 14 3.81 5.24 1.89
CA LEU A 14 2.73 5.69 1.01
C LEU A 14 3.23 6.16 -0.37
N GLY A 15 4.54 6.14 -0.63
CA GLY A 15 5.10 6.65 -1.90
C GLY A 15 5.04 8.18 -2.05
N LEU A 16 4.90 8.91 -0.94
CA LEU A 16 4.73 10.37 -0.88
C LEU A 16 6.05 11.13 -0.61
N ASN A 17 7.21 10.53 -0.88
CA ASN A 17 8.51 11.17 -0.61
C ASN A 17 8.69 12.50 -1.36
N GLY A 18 8.22 12.57 -2.61
CA GLY A 18 8.25 13.80 -3.42
C GLY A 18 7.11 14.78 -3.11
N TYR A 19 6.12 14.39 -2.30
CA TYR A 19 4.98 15.23 -2.00
C TYR A 19 5.34 16.30 -0.97
N GLN A 20 5.16 17.58 -1.32
CA GLN A 20 5.47 18.70 -0.42
C GLN A 20 4.24 19.09 0.41
N VAL A 21 4.44 19.14 1.74
CA VAL A 21 3.41 19.53 2.71
C VAL A 21 3.72 20.97 3.17
N ARG A 22 3.30 21.97 2.38
CA ARG A 22 3.65 23.41 2.59
C ARG A 22 2.44 24.34 2.73
N SER A 23 1.23 23.82 2.52
CA SER A 23 -0.03 24.56 2.66
C SER A 23 -1.03 23.80 3.52
N GLN A 24 -2.00 24.49 4.10
CA GLN A 24 -3.10 23.85 4.83
C GLN A 24 -3.79 22.76 4.00
N LYS A 25 -4.10 23.06 2.72
CA LYS A 25 -4.68 22.08 1.79
C LYS A 25 -3.80 20.83 1.64
N SER A 26 -2.48 21.01 1.52
CA SER A 26 -1.56 19.89 1.38
C SER A 26 -1.42 19.05 2.66
N ILE A 27 -1.49 19.69 3.84
CA ILE A 27 -1.50 19.03 5.15
C ILE A 27 -2.77 18.18 5.29
N THR A 28 -3.94 18.76 5.03
CA THR A 28 -5.22 18.05 5.12
C THR A 28 -5.24 16.84 4.20
N ARG A 29 -4.82 16.99 2.92
CA ARG A 29 -4.75 15.86 1.99
C ARG A 29 -3.82 14.75 2.49
N TYR A 30 -2.64 15.11 2.99
CA TYR A 30 -1.68 14.14 3.53
C TYR A 30 -2.25 13.38 4.72
N LEU A 31 -2.85 14.09 5.69
CA LEU A 31 -3.43 13.48 6.88
C LEU A 31 -4.62 12.56 6.54
N ILE A 32 -5.46 12.93 5.58
CA ILE A 32 -6.57 12.07 5.12
C ILE A 32 -6.02 10.78 4.51
N ILE A 33 -5.05 10.86 3.60
CA ILE A 33 -4.46 9.66 2.97
C ILE A 33 -3.84 8.76 4.04
N MET A 34 -3.10 9.35 4.98
CA MET A 34 -2.48 8.62 6.09
C MET A 34 -3.54 7.95 6.97
N LEU A 35 -4.64 8.65 7.30
CA LEU A 35 -5.71 8.10 8.12
C LEU A 35 -6.42 6.95 7.41
N VAL A 36 -6.75 7.09 6.13
CA VAL A 36 -7.38 6.02 5.31
C VAL A 36 -6.47 4.80 5.22
N ALA A 37 -5.17 4.99 4.98
CA ALA A 37 -4.22 3.90 4.95
C ALA A 37 -4.10 3.21 6.33
N TYR A 38 -4.15 3.99 7.42
CA TYR A 38 -4.11 3.46 8.77
C TYR A 38 -5.36 2.65 9.11
N THR A 39 -6.55 3.18 8.84
CA THR A 39 -7.81 2.50 9.10
C THR A 39 -7.93 1.23 8.28
N TYR A 40 -7.64 1.28 6.98
CA TYR A 40 -7.57 0.10 6.13
C TYR A 40 -6.56 -0.92 6.69
N SER A 41 -5.39 -0.44 7.13
CA SER A 41 -4.37 -1.32 7.69
C SER A 41 -4.82 -2.06 8.93
N LYS A 42 -5.58 -1.38 9.78
CA LYS A 42 -6.12 -1.94 11.02
C LYS A 42 -7.21 -2.96 10.73
N LEU A 43 -8.13 -2.63 9.82
CA LEU A 43 -9.22 -3.52 9.41
C LEU A 43 -8.69 -4.83 8.82
N CYS A 44 -7.73 -4.75 7.88
CA CYS A 44 -7.20 -5.94 7.22
C CYS A 44 -6.25 -6.78 8.10
N SER A 45 -5.62 -6.20 9.12
CA SER A 45 -4.68 -6.94 9.97
C SER A 45 -5.37 -7.74 11.08
N GLY A 46 -6.59 -7.38 11.48
CA GLY A 46 -7.34 -8.00 12.59
C GLY A 46 -6.70 -7.86 13.98
N VAL A 47 -5.51 -7.26 14.06
CA VAL A 47 -4.70 -7.13 15.27
C VAL A 47 -4.24 -5.68 15.40
N ALA A 48 -4.05 -5.22 16.64
CA ALA A 48 -3.53 -3.90 16.92
C ALA A 48 -2.03 -3.78 16.61
N LEU A 49 -1.71 -3.63 15.32
CA LEU A 49 -0.37 -3.36 14.83
C LEU A 49 -0.11 -1.86 14.68
N SER A 50 1.15 -1.47 14.77
CA SER A 50 1.59 -0.11 14.40
C SER A 50 1.37 0.11 12.90
N PHE A 51 1.19 1.37 12.47
CA PHE A 51 0.95 1.69 11.05
C PHE A 51 1.98 1.03 10.12
N ASN A 52 3.26 1.21 10.43
CA ASN A 52 4.36 0.73 9.57
C ASN A 52 4.34 -0.81 9.44
N THR A 53 4.08 -1.53 10.54
CA THR A 53 4.04 -3.00 10.53
C THR A 53 2.79 -3.53 9.83
N GLY A 54 1.62 -2.99 10.14
CA GLY A 54 0.36 -3.38 9.48
C GLY A 54 0.38 -3.09 7.99
N PHE A 55 0.86 -1.91 7.59
CA PHE A 55 0.90 -1.52 6.19
C PHE A 55 1.88 -2.39 5.38
N LYS A 56 3.05 -2.71 5.93
CA LYS A 56 4.00 -3.66 5.30
C LYS A 56 3.39 -5.06 5.18
N LYS A 57 2.69 -5.54 6.21
CA LYS A 57 2.02 -6.85 6.18
C LYS A 57 1.01 -6.92 5.03
N ILE A 58 0.24 -5.85 4.82
CA ILE A 58 -0.75 -5.77 3.73
C ILE A 58 -0.09 -5.71 2.37
N GLN A 59 0.98 -4.93 2.20
CA GLN A 59 1.73 -4.97 0.94
C GLN A 59 2.24 -6.37 0.63
N ASN A 60 2.77 -7.08 1.63
CA ASN A 60 3.23 -8.46 1.45
C ASN A 60 2.08 -9.41 1.11
N ASN A 61 0.92 -9.26 1.77
CA ASN A 61 -0.26 -10.06 1.45
C ASN A 61 -0.76 -9.79 0.02
N LEU A 62 -0.81 -8.52 -0.40
CA LEU A 62 -1.16 -8.15 -1.78
C LEU A 62 -0.21 -8.80 -2.79
N ARG A 63 1.10 -8.75 -2.56
CA ARG A 63 2.09 -9.43 -3.42
C ARG A 63 1.87 -10.94 -3.47
N LYS A 64 1.61 -11.58 -2.33
CA LYS A 64 1.30 -13.02 -2.27
C LYS A 64 0.04 -13.35 -3.07
N THR A 65 -1.04 -12.57 -2.91
CA THR A 65 -2.28 -12.74 -3.67
C THR A 65 -2.04 -12.55 -5.16
N GLN A 66 -1.25 -11.56 -5.57
CA GLN A 66 -0.88 -11.38 -6.97
C GLN A 66 -0.15 -12.61 -7.54
N VAL A 67 0.85 -13.14 -6.82
CA VAL A 67 1.58 -14.34 -7.23
C VAL A 67 0.65 -15.56 -7.34
N ILE A 68 -0.24 -15.75 -6.37
CA ILE A 68 -1.23 -16.84 -6.40
C ILE A 68 -2.16 -16.70 -7.62
N ASN A 69 -2.62 -15.48 -7.92
CA ASN A 69 -3.48 -15.23 -9.07
C ASN A 69 -2.76 -15.54 -10.39
N ILE A 70 -1.49 -15.13 -10.53
CA ILE A 70 -0.67 -15.44 -11.71
C ILE A 70 -0.51 -16.96 -11.85
N TYR A 71 -0.19 -17.66 -10.76
CA TYR A 71 -0.03 -19.11 -10.76
C TYR A 71 -1.32 -19.83 -11.18
N ASN A 72 -2.48 -19.41 -10.65
CA ASN A 72 -3.77 -19.98 -11.00
C ASN A 72 -4.14 -19.72 -12.46
N ALA A 73 -3.87 -18.51 -12.99
CA ALA A 73 -4.09 -18.19 -14.40
C ALA A 73 -3.20 -19.06 -15.32
N ALA A 74 -1.95 -19.30 -14.92
CA ALA A 74 -1.05 -20.18 -15.65
C ALA A 74 -1.55 -21.64 -15.68
N ILE A 75 -2.06 -22.16 -14.57
CA ILE A 75 -2.69 -23.50 -14.52
C ILE A 75 -3.88 -23.58 -15.46
N GLN A 76 -4.68 -22.51 -15.57
CA GLN A 76 -5.84 -22.46 -16.46
C GLN A 76 -5.47 -22.31 -17.95
N GLY A 77 -4.18 -22.20 -18.28
CA GLY A 77 -3.71 -22.05 -19.65
C GLY A 77 -3.94 -20.66 -20.23
N GLU A 78 -4.16 -19.64 -19.39
CA GLU A 78 -4.35 -18.26 -19.86
C GLU A 78 -3.05 -17.74 -20.49
N PRO A 79 -3.11 -17.10 -21.67
CA PRO A 79 -1.93 -16.56 -22.31
C PRO A 79 -1.35 -15.40 -21.49
N ILE A 80 -0.03 -15.34 -21.41
CA ILE A 80 0.69 -14.35 -20.58
C ILE A 80 0.33 -12.90 -20.91
N ASN A 81 -0.03 -12.60 -22.16
CA ASN A 81 -0.48 -11.27 -22.58
C ASN A 81 -1.74 -10.82 -21.81
N LYS A 82 -2.69 -11.71 -21.57
CA LYS A 82 -3.91 -11.41 -20.82
C LYS A 82 -3.61 -11.16 -19.34
N ILE A 83 -2.58 -11.83 -18.80
CA ILE A 83 -2.08 -11.57 -17.44
C ILE A 83 -1.42 -10.18 -17.38
N PHE A 84 -0.68 -9.77 -18.40
CA PHE A 84 -0.08 -8.43 -18.48
C PHE A 84 -1.13 -7.32 -18.58
N GLU A 85 -2.19 -7.52 -19.37
CA GLU A 85 -3.34 -6.61 -19.42
C GLU A 85 -4.02 -6.48 -18.05
N TYR A 86 -4.29 -7.61 -17.38
CA TYR A 86 -4.89 -7.60 -16.03
C TYR A 86 -4.03 -6.85 -15.01
N LEU A 87 -2.72 -7.04 -15.06
CA LEU A 87 -1.76 -6.39 -14.16
C LEU A 87 -1.43 -4.94 -14.56
N LYS A 88 -1.93 -4.46 -15.72
CA LYS A 88 -1.63 -3.13 -16.29
C LYS A 88 -0.13 -2.88 -16.46
N ILE A 89 0.58 -3.91 -16.92
CA ILE A 89 2.05 -3.85 -17.16
C ILE A 89 2.34 -3.53 -18.63
N ALA A 90 1.43 -3.88 -19.53
CA ALA A 90 1.47 -3.64 -20.97
C ALA A 90 0.25 -2.83 -21.42
#